data_AF-A0A5N8WB08-F1
#
_entry.id   AF-A0A5N8WB08-F1
#
_cell.length_a   1.000
_cell.length_b   1.000
_cell.length_c   1.000
_cell.angle_alpha   90.00
_cell.angle_beta   90.00
_cell.angle_gamma   90.00
#
_symmetry.space_group_name_H-M   'P 1'
#
loop_
_entity.id
_entity.type
_entity.pdbx_description
1 polymer ?
#
loop_
_entity_poly.entity_id
_entity_poly.type
_entity_poly.pdbx_seq_one_letter_code
_entity_poly.pdbx_strand_id
1 'polypeptide(L)'
;MNSIEFLHYPRPEGAGDLLWGFRIDGADLRVHAAHATRALWRRECEVESPEEEGRFLRAQHDGLGTDEVGDPVRHFLGDPAPEFAGSVRGAVPVLGCSCGLWGCWPLRTLITVTPAAVTWSSFRQPYREQWGELPMGPYVFTRTLYEAALAEPVLLAEDPLGPAILPE
;
A
#
# COMPACT_ATOMS: atom_id res chain seq x y z
N MET A 1 12.67 9.58 12.49
CA MET A 1 11.90 8.34 12.27
C MET A 1 10.53 8.76 11.81
N ASN A 2 9.99 8.05 10.84
CA ASN A 2 8.64 8.25 10.32
C ASN A 2 7.62 7.69 11.33
N SER A 3 6.39 8.19 11.28
CA SER A 3 5.24 7.60 11.96
C SER A 3 4.42 6.77 10.98
N ILE A 4 3.85 5.66 11.45
CA ILE A 4 2.90 4.85 10.68
C ILE A 4 1.58 4.74 11.44
N GLU A 5 0.47 4.82 10.72
CA GLU A 5 -0.85 4.41 11.19
C GLU A 5 -1.32 3.27 10.32
N PHE A 6 -1.79 2.19 10.94
CA PHE A 6 -2.53 1.13 10.27
C PHE A 6 -4.01 1.48 10.32
N LEU A 7 -4.69 1.31 9.19
CA LEU A 7 -6.08 1.67 9.02
C LEU A 7 -6.87 0.44 8.62
N HIS A 8 -8.12 0.36 9.10
CA HIS A 8 -9.17 -0.43 8.48
C HIS A 8 -10.21 0.51 7.90
N TYR A 9 -10.61 0.27 6.65
CA TYR A 9 -11.69 1.03 6.02
C TYR A 9 -12.54 0.12 5.14
N PRO A 10 -13.82 0.43 4.91
CA PRO A 10 -14.71 -0.43 4.14
C PRO A 10 -14.27 -0.49 2.67
N ARG A 11 -14.35 -1.68 2.07
CA ARG A 11 -14.23 -1.83 0.62
C ARG A 11 -15.38 -1.09 -0.08
N PRO A 12 -15.14 -0.34 -1.18
CA PRO A 12 -16.19 0.39 -1.89
C PRO A 12 -17.32 -0.51 -2.41
N GLU A 13 -16.97 -1.71 -2.89
CA GLU A 13 -17.89 -2.72 -3.42
C GLU A 13 -17.74 -4.03 -2.62
N GLY A 14 -18.55 -4.22 -1.58
CA GLY A 14 -18.52 -5.45 -0.78
C GLY A 14 -19.28 -5.32 0.54
N ALA A 15 -20.03 -6.35 0.91
CA ALA A 15 -20.81 -6.40 2.13
C ALA A 15 -19.90 -6.60 3.36
N GLY A 16 -19.35 -5.51 3.89
CA GLY A 16 -18.72 -5.48 5.23
C GLY A 16 -17.26 -5.90 5.30
N ASP A 17 -16.60 -6.17 4.18
CA ASP A 17 -15.16 -6.47 4.15
C ASP A 17 -14.33 -5.20 4.38
N LEU A 18 -13.33 -5.32 5.26
CA LEU A 18 -12.40 -4.25 5.58
C LEU A 18 -11.10 -4.43 4.78
N LEU A 19 -10.49 -3.30 4.47
CA LEU A 19 -9.19 -3.21 3.82
C LEU A 19 -8.16 -2.65 4.79
N TRP A 20 -6.94 -3.20 4.74
CA TRP A 20 -5.75 -2.63 5.35
C TRP A 20 -5.27 -1.41 4.56
N GLY A 21 -5.22 -0.26 5.23
CA GLY A 21 -4.60 0.97 4.74
C GLY A 21 -3.46 1.42 5.62
N PHE A 22 -2.67 2.38 5.10
CA PHE A 22 -1.50 2.90 5.80
C PHE A 22 -1.39 4.40 5.59
N ARG A 23 -1.11 5.13 6.67
CA ARG A 23 -0.58 6.50 6.59
C ARG A 23 0.85 6.52 7.07
N ILE A 24 1.70 7.18 6.30
CA ILE A 24 3.09 7.46 6.67
C ILE A 24 3.23 8.97 6.80
N ASP A 25 3.63 9.42 7.99
CA ASP A 25 3.71 10.83 8.37
C ASP A 25 2.39 11.59 8.06
N GLY A 26 1.26 10.92 8.30
CA GLY A 26 -0.10 11.46 8.11
C GLY A 26 -0.64 11.40 6.68
N ALA A 27 0.16 10.99 5.68
CA ALA A 27 -0.28 10.86 4.29
C ALA A 27 -0.50 9.39 3.89
N ASP A 28 -1.60 9.12 3.18
CA ASP A 28 -1.97 7.78 2.71
C ASP A 28 -0.88 7.20 1.79
N LEU A 29 -0.55 5.92 1.95
CA LEU A 29 0.46 5.24 1.14
C LEU A 29 0.16 5.28 -0.36
N ARG A 30 -1.12 5.27 -0.76
CA ARG A 30 -1.55 5.43 -2.16
C ARG A 30 -1.18 6.80 -2.72
N VAL A 31 -1.13 7.85 -1.88
CA VAL A 31 -0.63 9.18 -2.28
C VAL A 31 0.87 9.11 -2.55
N HIS A 32 1.65 8.47 -1.67
CA HIS A 32 3.08 8.26 -1.89
C HIS A 32 3.35 7.46 -3.17
N ALA A 33 2.59 6.38 -3.41
CA ALA A 33 2.69 5.58 -4.62
C ALA A 33 2.32 6.36 -5.89
N ALA A 34 1.25 7.18 -5.83
CA ALA A 34 0.85 8.07 -6.91
C ALA A 34 1.97 9.06 -7.27
N HIS A 35 2.59 9.69 -6.27
CA HIS A 35 3.73 10.59 -6.49
C HIS A 35 4.92 9.87 -7.12
N ALA A 36 5.28 8.69 -6.59
CA ALA A 36 6.43 7.93 -7.05
C ALA A 36 6.28 7.39 -8.49
N THR A 37 5.04 7.13 -8.92
CA THR A 37 4.74 6.57 -10.25
C THR A 37 4.36 7.61 -11.30
N ARG A 38 4.13 8.88 -10.90
CA ARG A 38 3.67 9.95 -11.80
C ARG A 38 4.50 10.10 -13.07
N ALA A 39 5.83 10.22 -12.93
CA ALA A 39 6.72 10.42 -14.08
C ALA A 39 6.81 9.17 -14.97
N LEU A 40 6.52 7.99 -14.44
CA LEU A 40 6.48 6.73 -15.19
C LEU A 40 5.19 6.65 -16.01
N TRP A 41 4.05 6.93 -15.38
CA TRP A 41 2.75 6.96 -16.05
C TRP A 41 2.65 8.01 -17.15
N ARG A 42 3.23 9.20 -16.99
CA ARG A 42 3.30 10.22 -18.05
C ARG A 42 3.98 9.76 -19.34
N ARG A 43 4.79 8.69 -19.29
CA ARG A 43 5.44 8.11 -20.48
C ARG A 43 4.53 7.15 -21.22
N GLU A 44 3.46 6.68 -20.59
CA GLU A 44 2.64 5.57 -21.07
C GLU A 44 1.18 5.96 -21.31
N CYS A 45 0.69 6.97 -20.62
CA CYS A 45 -0.68 7.44 -20.73
C CYS A 45 -0.71 8.96 -20.91
N GLU A 46 -1.49 9.41 -21.89
CA GLU A 46 -1.95 10.78 -21.95
C GLU A 46 -3.13 10.94 -21.00
N VAL A 47 -3.07 11.98 -20.18
CA VAL A 47 -4.12 12.35 -19.22
C VAL A 47 -4.51 13.78 -19.55
N GLU A 48 -5.82 14.04 -19.61
CA GLU A 48 -6.34 15.31 -20.14
C GLU A 48 -6.06 16.49 -19.20
N SER A 49 -5.98 16.24 -17.88
CA SER A 49 -5.70 17.26 -16.87
C SER A 49 -4.85 16.78 -15.68
N PRO A 50 -4.18 17.69 -14.94
CA PRO A 50 -3.49 17.36 -13.68
C PRO A 50 -4.41 16.76 -12.59
N GLU A 51 -5.69 17.15 -12.57
CA GLU A 51 -6.69 16.63 -11.64
C GLU A 51 -7.05 15.18 -11.95
N GLU A 52 -7.30 14.86 -13.22
CA GLU A 52 -7.58 13.48 -13.67
C GLU A 52 -6.35 12.60 -13.52
N GLU A 53 -5.16 13.12 -13.83
CA GLU A 53 -3.91 12.44 -13.55
C GLU A 53 -3.82 12.07 -12.06
N GLY A 54 -4.08 13.03 -11.17
CA GLY A 54 -4.05 12.81 -9.73
C GLY A 54 -5.05 11.73 -9.29
N ARG A 55 -6.26 11.73 -9.85
CA ARG A 55 -7.30 10.73 -9.56
C ARG A 55 -6.89 9.34 -10.07
N PHE A 56 -6.46 9.26 -11.32
CA PHE A 56 -5.99 8.04 -11.96
C PHE A 56 -4.86 7.39 -11.17
N LEU A 57 -3.85 8.17 -10.77
CA LEU A 57 -2.68 7.67 -10.04
C LEU A 57 -3.05 7.14 -8.65
N ARG A 58 -3.97 7.79 -7.93
CA ARG A 58 -4.43 7.33 -6.62
C ARG A 58 -5.32 6.09 -6.70
N ALA A 59 -6.01 5.89 -7.82
CA ALA A 59 -6.87 4.75 -8.06
C ALA A 59 -6.11 3.50 -8.58
N GLN A 60 -4.79 3.59 -8.79
CA GLN A 60 -3.98 2.43 -9.24
C GLN A 60 -3.86 1.34 -8.19
N HIS A 61 -3.98 1.71 -6.91
CA HIS A 61 -3.83 0.81 -5.78
C HIS A 61 -4.99 0.99 -4.81
N ASP A 62 -5.28 -0.07 -4.08
CA ASP A 62 -6.17 -0.05 -2.93
C ASP A 62 -5.56 -0.83 -1.77
N GLY A 63 -6.24 -0.86 -0.63
CA GLY A 63 -5.83 -1.64 0.53
C GLY A 63 -5.87 -3.15 0.28
N LEU A 64 -5.21 -3.91 1.16
CA LEU A 64 -5.27 -5.37 1.14
C LEU A 64 -6.46 -5.86 1.95
N GLY A 65 -7.19 -6.87 1.49
CA GLY A 65 -8.29 -7.46 2.26
C GLY A 65 -7.81 -7.98 3.62
N THR A 66 -8.58 -7.74 4.67
CA THR A 66 -8.21 -8.23 6.02
C THR A 66 -8.14 -9.75 6.09
N ASP A 67 -8.98 -10.43 5.32
CA ASP A 67 -9.02 -11.88 5.15
C ASP A 67 -7.83 -12.41 4.33
N GLU A 68 -7.35 -11.63 3.36
CA GLU A 68 -6.22 -11.99 2.48
C GLU A 68 -4.87 -11.96 3.21
N VAL A 69 -4.69 -11.03 4.16
CA VAL A 69 -3.41 -10.84 4.86
C VAL A 69 -3.07 -12.01 5.81
N GLY A 70 -4.08 -12.78 6.26
CA GLY A 70 -3.88 -13.90 7.16
C GLY A 70 -3.43 -13.46 8.56
N ASP A 71 -2.15 -13.64 8.90
CA ASP A 71 -1.56 -13.14 10.14
C ASP A 71 -0.94 -11.74 9.90
N PRO A 72 -1.63 -10.65 10.27
CA PRO A 72 -1.15 -9.30 9.98
C PRO A 72 0.14 -8.96 10.71
N VAL A 73 0.36 -9.55 11.90
CA VAL A 73 1.60 -9.33 12.65
C VAL A 73 2.77 -9.94 11.89
N ARG A 74 2.67 -11.20 11.45
CA ARG A 74 3.75 -11.81 10.65
C ARG A 74 3.94 -11.09 9.32
N HIS A 75 2.85 -10.79 8.62
CA HIS A 75 2.88 -10.16 7.31
C HIS A 75 3.59 -8.81 7.34
N PHE A 76 3.13 -7.88 8.18
CA PHE A 76 3.71 -6.56 8.29
C PHE A 76 5.03 -6.53 9.08
N LEU A 77 5.56 -7.69 9.49
CA LEU A 77 6.90 -7.85 10.04
C LEU A 77 7.88 -8.57 9.11
N GLY A 78 7.53 -8.71 7.84
CA GLY A 78 8.45 -9.26 6.82
C GLY A 78 8.34 -10.77 6.63
N ASP A 79 7.36 -11.42 7.23
CA ASP A 79 7.10 -12.86 7.11
C ASP A 79 5.67 -13.13 6.60
N PRO A 80 5.34 -12.72 5.36
CA PRO A 80 4.00 -12.88 4.80
C PRO A 80 3.67 -14.35 4.51
N ALA A 81 2.37 -14.64 4.39
CA ALA A 81 1.91 -15.98 4.02
C ALA A 81 2.55 -16.46 2.69
N PRO A 82 2.77 -17.78 2.50
CA PRO A 82 3.45 -18.32 1.32
C PRO A 82 2.83 -17.94 -0.02
N GLU A 83 1.52 -17.68 -0.07
CA GLU A 83 0.80 -17.16 -1.24
C GLU A 83 1.35 -15.83 -1.78
N PHE A 84 1.99 -15.03 -0.92
CA PHE A 84 2.61 -13.76 -1.29
C PHE A 84 4.07 -13.91 -1.78
N ALA A 85 4.67 -15.09 -1.66
CA ALA A 85 6.10 -15.31 -1.91
C ALA A 85 6.52 -15.29 -3.40
N GLY A 86 5.59 -15.01 -4.32
CA GLY A 86 5.85 -14.95 -5.76
C GLY A 86 6.89 -13.89 -6.16
N SER A 87 7.96 -14.37 -6.79
CA SER A 87 8.98 -13.70 -7.62
C SER A 87 10.04 -12.76 -7.01
N VAL A 88 9.89 -12.20 -5.80
CA VAL A 88 11.01 -11.53 -5.10
C VAL A 88 11.08 -12.00 -3.66
N ARG A 89 12.15 -12.74 -3.30
CA ARG A 89 12.37 -13.18 -1.90
C ARG A 89 12.36 -11.96 -0.97
N GLY A 90 11.41 -11.94 -0.04
CA GLY A 90 11.32 -10.92 1.02
C GLY A 90 10.50 -9.67 0.67
N ALA A 91 9.91 -9.56 -0.53
CA ALA A 91 9.05 -8.42 -0.85
C ALA A 91 7.59 -8.70 -0.47
N VAL A 92 7.13 -8.01 0.58
CA VAL A 92 5.80 -8.08 1.16
C VAL A 92 4.86 -7.13 0.40
N PRO A 93 3.67 -7.58 -0.02
CA PRO A 93 2.66 -6.66 -0.54
C PRO A 93 2.12 -5.79 0.59
N VAL A 94 2.02 -4.50 0.31
CA VAL A 94 1.45 -3.50 1.23
C VAL A 94 0.30 -2.73 0.61
N LEU A 95 0.07 -2.82 -0.70
CA LEU A 95 -1.18 -2.40 -1.34
C LEU A 95 -1.59 -3.44 -2.38
N GLY A 96 -2.90 -3.60 -2.58
CA GLY A 96 -3.50 -4.42 -3.62
C GLY A 96 -3.94 -3.60 -4.84
N CYS A 97 -4.61 -4.27 -5.78
CA CYS A 97 -5.26 -3.63 -6.90
C CYS A 97 -6.65 -3.14 -6.53
N SER A 98 -7.07 -2.00 -7.06
CA SER A 98 -8.44 -1.49 -6.93
C SER A 98 -9.50 -2.36 -7.61
N CYS A 99 -9.11 -3.33 -8.44
CA CYS A 99 -10.03 -4.32 -9.01
C CYS A 99 -10.52 -5.38 -8.00
N GLY A 100 -10.06 -5.33 -6.75
CA GLY A 100 -10.46 -6.25 -5.68
C GLY A 100 -9.65 -7.56 -5.65
N LEU A 101 -8.77 -7.80 -6.62
CA LEU A 101 -7.81 -8.90 -6.60
C LEU A 101 -6.43 -8.36 -6.19
N TRP A 102 -5.98 -8.63 -4.97
CA TRP A 102 -4.71 -8.12 -4.45
C TRP A 102 -3.54 -8.39 -5.41
N GLY A 103 -3.51 -9.60 -5.99
CA GLY A 103 -2.42 -10.11 -6.81
C GLY A 103 -2.43 -9.57 -8.24
N CYS A 104 -3.44 -8.81 -8.66
CA CYS A 104 -3.49 -8.26 -10.02
C CYS A 104 -2.48 -7.13 -10.22
N TRP A 105 -2.29 -6.29 -9.20
CA TRP A 105 -1.43 -5.10 -9.28
C TRP A 105 -0.90 -4.67 -7.90
N PRO A 106 -0.15 -5.53 -7.18
CA PRO A 106 0.26 -5.22 -5.82
C PRO A 106 1.45 -4.27 -5.79
N LEU A 107 1.45 -3.32 -4.84
CA LEU A 107 2.66 -2.61 -4.45
C LEU A 107 3.40 -3.45 -3.41
N ARG A 108 4.65 -3.84 -3.72
CA ARG A 108 5.48 -4.64 -2.82
C ARG A 108 6.63 -3.82 -2.24
N THR A 109 7.05 -4.15 -1.03
CA THR A 109 8.20 -3.53 -0.33
C THR A 109 8.98 -4.57 0.45
N LEU A 110 10.28 -4.35 0.64
CA LEU A 110 11.08 -5.11 1.59
C LEU A 110 10.84 -4.57 3.00
N ILE A 111 10.45 -5.45 3.92
CA ILE A 111 10.29 -5.11 5.35
C ILE A 111 11.47 -5.71 6.11
N THR A 112 12.36 -4.84 6.60
CA THR A 112 13.49 -5.25 7.45
C THR A 112 13.21 -4.91 8.90
N VAL A 113 13.31 -5.91 9.77
CA VAL A 113 13.07 -5.79 11.21
C VAL A 113 14.39 -5.88 11.97
N THR A 114 14.58 -4.94 12.89
CA THR A 114 15.65 -4.97 13.89
C THR A 114 15.03 -4.82 15.28
N PRO A 115 15.80 -5.03 16.37
CA PRO A 115 15.29 -4.80 17.72
C PRO A 115 14.78 -3.37 17.98
N ALA A 116 15.29 -2.37 17.24
CA ALA A 116 14.97 -0.95 17.47
C ALA A 116 14.04 -0.35 16.41
N ALA A 117 14.00 -0.91 15.20
CA ALA A 117 13.28 -0.31 14.08
C ALA A 117 12.70 -1.32 13.09
N VAL A 118 11.63 -0.90 12.40
CA VAL A 118 11.10 -1.53 11.19
C VAL A 118 11.35 -0.60 10.02
N THR A 119 11.89 -1.11 8.92
CA THR A 119 12.18 -0.34 7.71
C THR A 119 11.43 -0.92 6.53
N TRP A 120 10.66 -0.07 5.84
CA TRP A 120 10.05 -0.39 4.55
C TRP A 120 10.87 0.25 3.44
N SER A 121 11.39 -0.55 2.51
CA SER A 121 12.25 -0.08 1.43
C SER A 121 11.98 -0.80 0.11
N SER A 122 12.65 -0.37 -0.96
CA SER A 122 12.64 -1.08 -2.23
C SER A 122 11.25 -1.36 -2.78
N PHE A 123 10.41 -0.32 -2.79
CA PHE A 123 9.05 -0.37 -3.31
C PHE A 123 9.05 -0.67 -4.81
N ARG A 124 8.24 -1.64 -5.26
CA ARG A 124 8.25 -2.13 -6.65
C ARG A 124 6.86 -2.54 -7.13
N GLN A 125 6.67 -2.47 -8.44
CA GLN A 125 5.51 -3.01 -9.16
C GLN A 125 5.93 -4.30 -9.90
N PRO A 126 5.50 -5.49 -9.44
CA PRO A 126 6.01 -6.75 -9.98
C PRO A 126 5.62 -6.98 -11.45
N TYR A 127 4.48 -6.43 -11.89
CA TYR A 127 4.03 -6.54 -13.29
C TYR A 127 4.59 -5.43 -14.20
N ARG A 128 5.48 -4.59 -13.68
CA ARG A 128 6.17 -3.51 -14.41
C ARG A 128 7.65 -3.47 -14.02
N GLU A 129 8.36 -4.56 -14.26
CA GLU A 129 9.77 -4.70 -13.90
C GLU A 129 10.65 -3.57 -14.44
N GLN A 130 10.32 -3.01 -15.62
CA GLN A 130 11.03 -1.90 -16.25
C GLN A 130 10.97 -0.59 -15.47
N TRP A 131 10.02 -0.44 -14.54
CA TRP A 131 9.97 0.71 -13.64
C TRP A 131 10.99 0.61 -12.52
N GLY A 132 11.51 -0.60 -12.26
CA GLY A 132 12.51 -0.84 -11.23
C GLY A 132 12.01 -0.50 -9.82
N GLU A 133 12.93 -0.01 -9.01
CA GLU A 133 12.62 0.50 -7.67
C GLU A 133 11.99 1.89 -7.76
N LEU A 134 10.81 2.03 -7.16
CA LEU A 134 10.08 3.29 -7.12
C LEU A 134 10.80 4.29 -6.20
N PRO A 135 10.80 5.59 -6.54
CA PRO A 135 11.44 6.64 -5.76
C PRO A 135 10.60 7.02 -4.52
N MET A 136 10.38 6.07 -3.62
CA MET A 136 9.66 6.26 -2.35
C MET A 136 10.33 5.45 -1.23
N GLY A 137 10.27 5.98 -0.01
CA GLY A 137 11.04 5.47 1.11
C GLY A 137 12.56 5.64 0.93
N PRO A 138 13.39 4.92 1.70
CA PRO A 138 12.97 4.02 2.78
C PRO A 138 12.25 4.77 3.90
N TYR A 139 11.25 4.13 4.49
CA TYR A 139 10.57 4.64 5.69
C TYR A 139 11.04 3.87 6.90
N VAL A 140 11.45 4.57 7.95
CA VAL A 140 12.06 3.97 9.15
C VAL A 140 11.20 4.32 10.37
N PHE A 141 10.64 3.28 10.98
CA PHE A 141 9.72 3.38 12.11
C PHE A 141 10.37 2.86 13.38
N THR A 142 10.10 3.50 14.51
CA THR A 142 10.46 2.96 15.84
C THR A 142 9.73 1.64 16.06
N ARG A 143 10.45 0.57 16.46
CA ARG A 143 9.88 -0.79 16.57
C ARG A 143 8.64 -0.86 17.46
N THR A 144 8.72 -0.27 18.65
CA THR A 144 7.63 -0.29 19.64
C THR A 144 6.39 0.48 19.17
N LEU A 145 6.58 1.63 18.52
CA LEU A 145 5.47 2.42 17.98
C LEU A 145 4.81 1.74 16.76
N TYR A 146 5.61 1.10 15.92
CA TYR A 146 5.12 0.32 14.78
C TYR A 146 4.23 -0.84 15.23
N GLU A 147 4.71 -1.64 16.20
CA GLU A 147 3.94 -2.76 16.73
C GLU A 147 2.66 -2.30 17.45
N ALA A 148 2.72 -1.20 18.20
CA ALA A 148 1.54 -0.62 18.84
C ALA A 148 0.49 -0.17 17.81
N ALA A 149 0.92 0.54 16.76
CA ALA A 149 0.03 0.96 15.68
C ALA A 149 -0.57 -0.22 14.91
N LEU A 150 0.20 -1.31 14.75
CA LEU A 150 -0.28 -2.54 14.11
C LEU A 150 -1.28 -3.31 14.98
N ALA A 151 -1.09 -3.30 16.29
CA ALA A 151 -1.98 -3.96 17.25
C ALA A 151 -3.35 -3.26 17.37
N GLU A 152 -3.38 -1.94 17.14
CA GLU A 152 -4.60 -1.14 17.23
C GLU A 152 -4.84 -0.33 15.93
N PRO A 153 -5.23 -0.99 14.81
CA PRO A 153 -5.56 -0.29 13.58
C PRO A 153 -6.76 0.65 13.77
N VAL A 154 -6.68 1.84 13.19
CA VAL A 154 -7.75 2.83 13.23
C VAL A 154 -8.86 2.44 12.25
N LEU A 155 -10.06 2.19 12.76
CA LEU A 155 -11.24 1.96 11.91
C LEU A 155 -11.79 3.29 11.40
N LEU A 156 -11.85 3.43 10.08
CA LEU A 156 -12.46 4.55 9.38
C LEU A 156 -13.85 4.16 8.88
N ALA A 157 -14.77 5.13 8.88
CA ALA A 157 -16.13 4.93 8.39
C ALA A 157 -16.21 4.89 6.85
N GLU A 158 -15.18 5.41 6.18
CA GLU A 158 -15.10 5.55 4.73
C GLU A 158 -13.64 5.43 4.26
N ASP A 159 -13.43 5.34 2.95
CA ASP A 159 -12.10 5.34 2.36
C ASP A 159 -11.32 6.61 2.77
N PRO A 160 -10.06 6.50 3.26
CA PRO A 160 -9.25 7.65 3.68
C PRO A 160 -8.91 8.66 2.58
N LEU A 161 -9.08 8.33 1.30
CA LEU A 161 -8.96 9.23 0.16
C LEU A 161 -10.29 9.83 -0.31
N GLY A 162 -11.39 9.51 0.39
CA GLY A 162 -12.75 9.86 0.01
C GLY A 162 -13.33 8.89 -1.03
N PRO A 163 -14.60 9.08 -1.42
CA PRO A 163 -15.24 8.20 -2.40
C PRO A 163 -14.43 8.17 -3.70
N ALA A 164 -14.10 6.97 -4.15
CA ALA A 164 -13.67 6.75 -5.52
C ALA A 164 -14.82 7.18 -6.42
N ILE A 165 -14.79 8.43 -6.91
CA ILE A 165 -15.74 8.87 -7.93
C ILE A 165 -15.37 8.09 -9.19
N LEU A 166 -16.02 6.93 -9.38
CA LEU A 166 -16.05 6.26 -10.65
C LEU A 166 -16.73 7.21 -11.65
N PRO A 167 -16.16 7.44 -12.85
CA PRO A 167 -16.88 8.15 -13.88
C PRO A 167 -18.16 7.37 -14.23
N GLU A 168 -19.28 8.10 -14.39
CA GLU A 168 -20.55 7.56 -14.90
C GLU A 168 -20.42 6.97 -16.31
#